data_AF-A0A2T6SSI4-F1
#
_entry.id   AF-A0A2T6SSI4-F1
#
_cell.length_a   1.000
_cell.length_b   1.000
_cell.length_c   1.000
_cell.angle_alpha   90.00
_cell.angle_beta   90.00
_cell.angle_gamma   90.00
#
_symmetry.space_group_name_H-M   'P 1'
#
loop_
_entity.id
_entity.type
_entity.pdbx_description
1 polymer ?
#
loop_
_entity_poly.entity_id
_entity_poly.type
_entity_poly.pdbx_seq_one_letter_code
_entity_poly.pdbx_strand_id
1 'polypeptide(L)'
;LNLYRPGIMLYGFYPSNEMKESSQTILKNVISLKTRIVQIKRVKKGEFIGYGEHFYTNEETLVGVLALGYADGLVRALGNRIQVAINNQLAPLIGKVCMDQCFVKLNNIEAKEGDEVILFGDKSAKANDASEIATLLNTIPYETISTLS
;
A
#
# COMPACT_ATOMS: atom_id res chain seq x y z
N LEU A 1 10.73 -33.10 21.70
CA LEU A 1 9.81 -32.72 20.60
C LEU A 1 10.70 -32.45 19.38
N ASN A 2 10.46 -33.08 18.22
CA ASN A 2 11.36 -32.99 17.04
C ASN A 2 10.67 -32.40 15.79
N LEU A 3 9.56 -31.67 15.95
CA LEU A 3 8.80 -31.09 14.84
C LEU A 3 8.43 -29.64 15.17
N TYR A 4 8.61 -28.75 14.20
CA TYR A 4 8.22 -27.34 14.24
C TYR A 4 7.26 -27.03 13.08
N ARG A 5 6.36 -26.06 13.27
CA ARG A 5 5.38 -25.63 12.27
C ARG A 5 5.46 -24.12 12.02
N PRO A 6 6.57 -23.62 11.46
CA PRO A 6 6.67 -22.19 11.14
C PRO A 6 5.65 -21.83 10.06
N GLY A 7 4.87 -20.78 10.34
CA GLY A 7 3.90 -20.22 9.39
C GLY A 7 4.44 -18.94 8.78
N ILE A 8 4.04 -17.79 9.34
CA ILE A 8 4.32 -16.47 8.77
C ILE A 8 5.82 -16.14 8.59
N MET A 9 6.69 -16.75 9.40
CA MET A 9 8.13 -16.59 9.28
C MET A 9 8.68 -17.08 7.94
N LEU A 10 8.04 -18.09 7.33
CA LEU A 10 8.41 -18.58 6.00
C LEU A 10 8.14 -17.52 4.91
N TYR A 11 7.24 -16.57 5.17
CA TYR A 11 6.90 -15.48 4.27
C TYR A 11 7.66 -14.19 4.59
N GLY A 12 8.59 -14.24 5.55
CA GLY A 12 9.47 -13.11 5.86
C GLY A 12 8.98 -12.17 6.97
N PHE A 13 7.98 -12.59 7.75
CA PHE A 13 7.40 -11.77 8.81
C PHE A 13 7.62 -12.37 10.18
N TYR A 14 7.85 -11.52 11.19
CA TYR A 14 7.93 -11.97 12.58
C TYR A 14 6.52 -12.14 13.16
N PRO A 15 6.28 -13.16 13.99
CA PRO A 15 4.98 -13.36 14.65
C PRO A 15 4.58 -12.23 15.61
N SER A 16 5.55 -11.52 16.17
CA SER A 16 5.33 -10.38 17.07
C SER A 16 6.49 -9.37 17.01
N ASN A 17 6.27 -8.17 17.56
CA ASN A 17 7.31 -7.15 17.62
C ASN A 17 8.42 -7.52 18.61
N GLU A 18 8.09 -8.14 19.73
CA GLU A 18 9.07 -8.62 20.72
C GLU A 18 10.03 -9.62 20.07
N MET A 19 9.50 -10.55 19.27
CA MET A 19 10.33 -11.51 18.54
C MET A 19 11.18 -10.84 17.46
N LYS A 20 10.67 -9.80 16.79
CA LYS A 20 11.44 -9.00 15.83
C LYS A 20 12.62 -8.31 16.49
N GLU A 21 12.44 -7.77 17.70
CA GLU A 21 13.48 -7.08 18.47
C GLU A 21 14.51 -8.04 19.06
N SER A 22 14.10 -9.24 19.49
CA SER A 22 14.98 -10.21 20.13
C SER A 22 15.67 -11.18 19.16
N SER A 23 15.23 -11.26 17.91
CA SER A 23 15.75 -12.25 16.94
C SER A 23 17.04 -11.79 16.27
N GLN A 24 18.00 -12.71 16.17
CA GLN A 24 19.22 -12.53 15.38
C GLN A 24 19.03 -12.93 13.91
N THR A 25 17.90 -13.56 13.57
CA THR A 25 17.60 -14.00 12.21
C THR A 25 16.95 -12.87 11.43
N ILE A 26 17.49 -12.55 10.27
CA ILE A 26 16.88 -11.62 9.32
C ILE A 26 15.91 -12.39 8.45
N LEU A 27 14.62 -12.08 8.59
CA LEU A 27 13.58 -12.62 7.71
C LEU A 27 13.46 -11.75 6.45
N LYS A 28 13.35 -12.39 5.29
CA LYS A 28 13.19 -11.71 4.00
C LYS A 28 11.74 -11.76 3.56
N ASN A 29 11.08 -10.60 3.51
CA ASN A 29 9.74 -10.47 2.95
C ASN A 29 9.73 -10.97 1.49
N VAL A 30 8.79 -11.84 1.16
CA VAL A 30 8.59 -12.40 -0.20
C VAL A 30 7.27 -11.97 -0.84
N ILE A 31 6.51 -11.08 -0.19
CA ILE A 31 5.19 -10.62 -0.61
C ILE A 31 5.26 -9.14 -1.03
N SER A 32 4.78 -8.86 -2.24
CA SER A 32 4.58 -7.51 -2.75
C SER A 32 3.22 -7.42 -3.46
N LEU A 33 2.42 -6.41 -3.09
CA LEU A 33 1.17 -6.07 -3.76
C LEU A 33 1.43 -4.96 -4.79
N LYS A 34 1.09 -5.26 -6.04
CA LYS A 34 1.34 -4.39 -7.18
C LYS A 34 0.06 -4.15 -7.99
N THR A 35 -0.06 -2.98 -8.57
CA THR A 35 -1.11 -2.63 -9.54
C THR A 35 -0.50 -1.77 -10.65
N ARG A 36 -1.34 -1.22 -11.52
CA ARG A 36 -0.93 -0.27 -12.56
C ARG A 36 -1.78 0.98 -12.54
N ILE A 37 -1.22 2.07 -13.02
CA ILE A 37 -1.98 3.29 -13.31
C ILE A 37 -2.87 3.01 -14.53
N VAL A 38 -4.18 3.03 -14.37
CA VAL A 38 -5.13 2.83 -15.48
C VAL A 38 -5.54 4.13 -16.15
N GLN A 39 -5.44 5.25 -15.43
CA GLN A 39 -5.74 6.56 -15.98
C GLN A 39 -5.00 7.67 -15.25
N ILE A 40 -4.57 8.71 -15.96
CA ILE A 40 -4.05 9.94 -15.34
C ILE A 40 -4.98 11.11 -15.68
N LYS A 41 -5.38 11.88 -14.65
CA LYS A 41 -6.22 13.07 -14.80
C LYS A 41 -5.62 14.27 -14.11
N ARG A 42 -5.76 15.44 -14.73
CA ARG A 42 -5.48 16.73 -14.12
C ARG A 42 -6.76 17.24 -13.47
N VAL A 43 -6.68 17.51 -12.17
CA VAL A 43 -7.80 17.94 -11.32
C VAL A 43 -7.51 19.37 -10.86
N LYS A 44 -8.51 20.25 -10.94
CA LYS A 44 -8.30 21.66 -10.58
C LYS A 44 -8.17 21.81 -9.07
N LYS A 45 -7.60 22.93 -8.62
CA LYS A 45 -7.67 23.35 -7.22
C LYS A 45 -9.14 23.52 -6.83
N GLY A 46 -9.51 23.04 -5.65
CA GLY A 46 -10.86 23.21 -5.09
C GLY A 46 -11.81 22.02 -5.30
N GLU A 47 -11.29 20.88 -5.75
CA GLU A 47 -12.07 19.67 -6.03
C GLU A 47 -11.77 18.58 -4.99
N PHE A 48 -12.73 17.68 -4.78
CA PHE A 48 -12.56 16.53 -3.89
C PHE A 48 -12.24 15.26 -4.67
N ILE A 49 -11.39 14.41 -4.11
CA ILE A 49 -11.01 13.11 -4.69
C ILE A 49 -11.61 11.96 -3.88
N GLY A 50 -12.28 11.05 -4.59
CA GLY A 50 -12.90 9.87 -4.02
C GLY A 50 -14.17 10.17 -3.21
N TYR A 51 -14.60 9.20 -2.40
CA TYR A 51 -15.82 9.32 -1.61
C TYR A 51 -15.62 10.13 -0.33
N GLY A 52 -16.66 10.84 0.09
CA GLY A 52 -16.77 11.45 1.42
C GLY A 52 -15.84 12.63 1.67
N GLU A 53 -15.40 13.32 0.61
CA GLU A 53 -14.65 14.58 0.69
C GLU A 53 -13.36 14.50 1.53
N HIS A 54 -12.77 13.30 1.61
CA HIS A 54 -11.61 13.03 2.46
C HIS A 54 -10.27 13.54 1.90
N PHE A 55 -10.23 13.99 0.65
CA PHE A 55 -9.06 14.64 0.08
C PHE A 55 -9.49 15.82 -0.79
N TYR A 56 -8.97 17.00 -0.46
CA TYR A 56 -9.26 18.26 -1.12
C TYR A 56 -8.01 18.76 -1.85
N THR A 57 -8.16 19.15 -3.12
CA THR A 57 -7.04 19.66 -3.92
C THR A 57 -6.72 21.12 -3.57
N ASN A 58 -5.62 21.33 -2.86
CA ASN A 58 -5.13 22.68 -2.51
C ASN A 58 -4.43 23.40 -3.67
N GLU A 59 -4.12 22.67 -4.74
CA GLU A 59 -3.44 23.09 -5.95
C GLU A 59 -3.95 22.25 -7.13
N GLU A 60 -3.61 22.64 -8.35
CA GLU A 60 -3.81 21.76 -9.49
C GLU A 60 -3.07 20.44 -9.26
N THR A 61 -3.81 19.33 -9.29
CA THR A 61 -3.32 18.03 -8.83
C THR A 61 -3.37 17.04 -9.98
N LEU A 62 -2.26 16.36 -10.24
CA LEU A 62 -2.22 15.22 -11.15
C LEU A 62 -2.58 13.97 -10.36
N VAL A 63 -3.63 13.27 -10.77
CA VAL A 63 -4.18 12.11 -10.07
C VAL A 63 -4.07 10.88 -10.96
N GLY A 64 -3.39 9.85 -10.46
CA GLY A 64 -3.40 8.52 -11.04
C GLY A 64 -4.55 7.69 -10.44
N VAL A 65 -5.32 7.03 -11.31
CA VAL A 65 -6.30 6.01 -10.91
C VAL A 65 -5.63 4.65 -10.97
N LEU A 66 -5.75 3.87 -9.90
CA LEU A 66 -5.21 2.52 -9.78
C LEU A 66 -6.36 1.51 -9.81
N ALA A 67 -6.22 0.43 -10.59
CA ALA A 67 -7.17 -0.69 -10.61
C ALA A 67 -6.87 -1.66 -9.47
N LEU A 68 -7.19 -1.20 -8.26
CA LEU A 68 -7.11 -1.96 -7.01
C LEU A 68 -7.97 -1.25 -5.97
N GLY A 69 -8.84 -1.96 -5.28
CA GLY A 69 -9.65 -1.43 -4.21
C GLY A 69 -9.80 -2.38 -3.02
N TYR A 70 -10.79 -2.10 -2.17
CA TYR A 70 -10.99 -2.89 -0.96
C TYR A 70 -11.59 -4.27 -1.23
N ALA A 71 -12.22 -4.48 -2.39
CA ALA A 71 -12.66 -5.81 -2.80
C ALA A 71 -11.47 -6.73 -3.03
N ASP A 72 -10.33 -6.18 -3.47
CA ASP A 72 -9.05 -6.88 -3.71
C ASP A 72 -8.21 -7.06 -2.42
N GLY A 73 -8.75 -6.66 -1.27
CA GLY A 73 -8.05 -6.71 0.02
C GLY A 73 -7.31 -5.44 0.44
N LEU A 74 -7.33 -4.36 -0.35
CA LEU A 74 -6.76 -3.08 0.07
C LEU A 74 -7.70 -2.38 1.07
N VAL A 75 -7.42 -2.54 2.36
CA VAL A 75 -8.31 -2.05 3.42
C VAL A 75 -8.66 -0.57 3.26
N ARG A 76 -9.97 -0.27 3.30
CA ARG A 76 -10.52 1.06 3.01
C ARG A 76 -9.94 2.19 3.88
N ALA A 77 -9.49 1.85 5.08
CA ALA A 77 -8.88 2.78 6.02
C ALA A 77 -7.49 3.28 5.61
N LEU A 78 -6.82 2.66 4.62
CA LEU A 78 -5.48 3.04 4.16
C LEU A 78 -5.44 4.32 3.34
N GLY A 79 -6.58 4.77 2.82
CA GLY A 79 -6.70 6.04 2.11
C GLY A 79 -6.16 7.21 2.94
N ASN A 80 -5.31 8.04 2.33
CA ASN A 80 -4.57 9.14 2.97
C ASN A 80 -3.54 8.75 4.05
N ARG A 81 -3.23 7.45 4.23
CA ARG A 81 -2.34 6.98 5.32
C ARG A 81 -1.07 6.30 4.84
N ILE A 82 -0.97 5.98 3.56
CA ILE A 82 0.17 5.26 3.00
C ILE A 82 0.76 5.99 1.79
N GLN A 83 2.00 5.63 1.48
CA GLN A 83 2.67 5.99 0.24
C GLN A 83 2.92 4.73 -0.57
N VAL A 84 2.88 4.88 -1.89
CA VAL A 84 3.08 3.82 -2.87
C VAL A 84 4.30 4.16 -3.71
N ALA A 85 4.99 3.16 -4.23
CA ALA A 85 6.17 3.38 -5.05
C ALA A 85 5.85 3.32 -6.55
N ILE A 86 6.28 4.34 -7.30
CA ILE A 86 6.11 4.49 -8.75
C ILE A 86 7.43 5.00 -9.30
N ASN A 87 8.03 4.29 -10.26
CA ASN A 87 9.32 4.70 -10.87
C ASN A 87 10.41 5.05 -9.83
N ASN A 88 10.54 4.25 -8.77
CA ASN A 88 11.45 4.45 -7.63
C ASN A 88 11.21 5.72 -6.78
N GLN A 89 10.05 6.36 -6.92
CA GLN A 89 9.61 7.53 -6.15
C GLN A 89 8.35 7.21 -5.34
N LEU A 90 8.21 7.86 -4.18
CA LEU A 90 7.05 7.67 -3.32
C LEU A 90 5.96 8.68 -3.62
N ALA A 91 4.74 8.17 -3.75
CA ALA A 91 3.54 8.92 -4.08
C ALA A 91 2.47 8.66 -3.00
N PRO A 92 1.79 9.67 -2.46
CA PRO A 92 0.76 9.44 -1.45
C PRO A 92 -0.50 8.86 -2.08
N LEU A 93 -1.08 7.86 -1.42
CA LEU A 93 -2.43 7.38 -1.72
C LEU A 93 -3.45 8.40 -1.18
N ILE A 94 -4.28 8.94 -2.05
CA ILE A 94 -5.19 10.05 -1.73
C ILE A 94 -6.66 9.65 -1.83
N GLY A 95 -7.49 10.26 -0.98
CA GLY A 95 -8.90 9.94 -0.87
C GLY A 95 -9.16 8.58 -0.21
N LYS A 96 -10.44 8.21 -0.09
CA LYS A 96 -10.82 6.85 0.34
C LYS A 96 -10.59 5.85 -0.78
N VAL A 97 -10.15 4.65 -0.40
CA VAL A 97 -10.13 3.49 -1.30
C VAL A 97 -11.58 3.08 -1.62
N CYS A 98 -11.88 2.92 -2.91
CA CYS A 98 -13.16 2.44 -3.43
C CYS A 98 -13.16 0.91 -3.54
N MET A 99 -14.26 0.33 -4.04
CA MET A 99 -14.39 -1.13 -4.17
C MET A 99 -13.30 -1.71 -5.06
N ASP A 100 -13.11 -1.13 -6.26
CA ASP A 100 -12.23 -1.66 -7.31
C ASP A 100 -11.12 -0.68 -7.72
N GLN A 101 -11.04 0.48 -7.07
CA GLN A 101 -10.08 1.52 -7.43
C GLN A 101 -9.61 2.36 -6.25
N CYS A 102 -8.43 2.94 -6.38
CA CYS A 102 -7.90 3.95 -5.49
C CYS A 102 -7.08 5.00 -6.25
N PHE A 103 -6.68 6.06 -5.58
CA PHE A 103 -6.10 7.24 -6.23
C PHE A 103 -4.74 7.58 -5.64
N VAL A 104 -3.83 8.07 -6.48
CA VAL A 104 -2.49 8.48 -6.10
C VAL A 104 -2.18 9.88 -6.62
N LYS A 105 -1.50 10.71 -5.82
CA LYS A 105 -1.06 12.04 -6.26
C LYS A 105 0.28 11.94 -7.00
N LEU A 106 0.35 12.50 -8.20
CA LEU A 106 1.48 12.38 -9.12
C LEU A 106 2.20 13.72 -9.42
N ASN A 107 1.87 14.82 -8.73
CA ASN A 107 2.40 16.16 -9.05
C ASN A 107 3.92 16.25 -9.23
N ASN A 108 4.69 15.44 -8.50
CA ASN A 108 6.15 15.47 -8.49
C ASN A 108 6.76 14.19 -9.09
N ILE A 109 5.97 13.39 -9.81
CA ILE A 109 6.38 12.08 -10.30
C ILE A 109 6.04 12.00 -11.78
N GLU A 110 7.05 11.77 -12.60
CA GLU A 110 6.85 11.42 -14.00
C GLU A 110 6.32 9.99 -14.07
N ALA A 111 5.06 9.85 -14.46
CA ALA A 111 4.36 8.58 -14.58
C ALA A 111 3.45 8.60 -15.80
N LYS A 112 3.22 7.43 -16.37
CA LYS A 112 2.29 7.22 -17.49
C LYS A 112 1.30 6.10 -17.16
N GLU A 113 0.20 6.08 -17.89
CA GLU A 113 -0.74 4.95 -17.86
C GLU A 113 0.00 3.65 -18.21
N GLY A 114 -0.27 2.60 -17.44
CA GLY A 114 0.41 1.31 -17.51
C GLY A 114 1.62 1.15 -16.59
N ASP A 115 2.15 2.23 -15.99
CA ASP A 115 3.28 2.11 -15.05
C ASP A 115 2.90 1.26 -13.84
N GLU A 116 3.87 0.45 -13.39
CA GLU A 116 3.73 -0.39 -12.19
C GLU A 116 3.74 0.49 -10.93
N VAL A 117 2.82 0.17 -10.02
CA VAL A 117 2.70 0.80 -8.70
C VAL A 117 2.81 -0.28 -7.65
N ILE A 118 3.75 -0.12 -6.71
CA ILE A 118 3.92 -1.04 -5.58
C ILE A 118 3.24 -0.41 -4.36
N LEU A 119 2.15 -1.03 -3.87
CA LEU A 119 1.40 -0.52 -2.72
C LEU A 119 2.10 -0.86 -1.40
N PHE A 120 2.54 -2.10 -1.29
CA PHE A 120 3.44 -2.56 -0.24
C PHE A 120 4.29 -3.71 -0.75
N GLY A 121 5.49 -3.88 -0.21
CA GLY A 121 6.43 -4.88 -0.70
C GLY A 121 7.63 -5.11 0.21
N ASP A 122 8.68 -5.70 -0.35
CA ASP A 122 9.95 -5.81 0.35
C ASP A 122 10.63 -4.43 0.49
N LYS A 123 11.69 -4.37 1.29
CA LYS A 123 12.43 -3.12 1.52
C LYS A 123 13.06 -2.51 0.26
N SER A 124 13.22 -3.27 -0.82
CA SER A 124 13.75 -2.74 -2.09
C SER A 124 12.73 -1.86 -2.81
N ALA A 125 11.43 -2.06 -2.54
CA ALA A 125 10.35 -1.32 -3.18
C ALA A 125 10.19 0.13 -2.69
N LYS A 126 10.87 0.55 -1.61
CA LYS A 126 10.66 1.83 -0.88
C LYS A 126 9.26 2.05 -0.28
N ALA A 127 8.24 1.34 -0.75
CA ALA A 127 6.90 1.31 -0.19
C ALA A 127 6.88 0.61 1.17
N ASN A 128 5.76 0.76 1.89
CA ASN A 128 5.53 0.07 3.15
C ASN A 128 5.62 -1.46 2.98
N ASP A 129 5.87 -2.22 4.04
CA ASP A 129 5.65 -3.67 4.09
C ASP A 129 4.31 -4.02 4.76
N ALA A 130 3.90 -5.31 4.71
CA ALA A 130 2.62 -5.73 5.29
C ALA A 130 2.55 -5.56 6.83
N SER A 131 3.68 -5.51 7.54
CA SER A 131 3.72 -5.23 8.98
C SER A 131 3.48 -3.76 9.29
N GLU A 132 4.03 -2.88 8.47
CA GLU A 132 3.79 -1.43 8.57
C GLU A 132 2.33 -1.13 8.25
N ILE A 133 1.76 -1.78 7.24
CA ILE A 133 0.31 -1.73 6.95
C ILE A 133 -0.51 -2.25 8.13
N ALA A 134 -0.13 -3.39 8.72
CA ALA A 134 -0.82 -3.94 9.90
C ALA A 134 -0.81 -2.97 11.09
N THR A 135 0.33 -2.30 11.32
CA THR A 135 0.49 -1.30 12.39
C THR A 135 -0.47 -0.11 12.16
N LEU A 136 -0.56 0.39 10.93
CA LEU A 136 -1.51 1.45 10.59
C LEU A 136 -2.97 1.01 10.79
N LEU A 137 -3.27 -0.26 10.55
CA LEU A 137 -4.62 -0.82 10.69
C LEU A 137 -4.94 -1.31 12.11
N ASN A 138 -4.00 -1.19 13.06
CA ASN A 138 -4.12 -1.77 14.41
C ASN A 138 -4.43 -3.28 14.38
N THR A 139 -3.74 -4.01 13.50
CA THR A 139 -3.86 -5.47 13.36
C THR A 139 -2.46 -6.11 13.26
N ILE A 140 -2.41 -7.38 12.88
CA ILE A 140 -1.23 -8.20 12.71
C ILE A 140 -0.97 -8.51 11.22
N PRO A 141 0.28 -8.77 10.80
CA PRO A 141 0.62 -9.00 9.39
C PRO A 141 -0.15 -10.19 8.77
N TYR A 142 -0.55 -11.17 9.59
CA TYR A 142 -1.40 -12.28 9.17
C TYR A 142 -2.69 -11.80 8.49
N GLU A 143 -3.40 -10.84 9.12
CA GLU A 143 -4.65 -10.32 8.59
C GLU A 143 -4.42 -9.57 7.28
N THR A 144 -3.45 -8.64 7.26
CA THR A 144 -3.09 -7.87 6.06
C THR A 144 -2.82 -8.74 4.83
N ILE A 145 -2.15 -9.88 5.02
CA ILE A 145 -1.81 -10.79 3.92
C ILE A 145 -3.01 -11.65 3.55
N SER A 146 -3.77 -12.12 4.54
CA SER A 146 -4.93 -13.01 4.31
C SER A 146 -6.14 -12.32 3.69
N THR A 147 -6.22 -10.98 3.77
CA THR A 147 -7.32 -10.21 3.17
C THR A 147 -7.18 -10.03 1.66
N LEU A 148 -6.01 -10.33 1.07
CA LEU A 148 -5.79 -10.24 -0.37
C LEU A 148 -6.65 -11.28 -1.11
N SER A 149 -7.40 -10.85 -2.13
CA SER A 149 -8.35 -11.69 -2.88
C SER A 149 -8.03 -11.78 -4.37
#